data_AF-A0AA96TYU9-F1
#
_entry.id   AF-A0AA96TYU9-F1
#
_cell.length_a   1.000
_cell.length_b   1.000
_cell.length_c   1.000
_cell.angle_alpha   90.00
_cell.angle_beta   90.00
_cell.angle_gamma   90.00
#
_symmetry.space_group_name_H-M   'P 1'
#
loop_
_entity.id
_entity.type
_entity.pdbx_description
1 polymer ?
#
loop_
_entity_poly.entity_id
_entity_poly.type
_entity_poly.pdbx_seq_one_letter_code
_entity_poly.pdbx_strand_id
1 'polypeptide(L)' 'MIKKINTTTSTNLLKERVLEMATYNTYECVNIFDDNLLIGISGLWYSMRHYLGKSVEPDHVIIDKKYRGINLGKLFFE' A
#
# COMPACT_ATOMS: atom_id res chain seq x y z
N MET A 1 1.28 -6.50 -6.86
CA MET A 1 1.60 -5.07 -7.03
C MET A 1 2.99 -4.72 -6.52
N ILE A 2 3.34 -5.01 -5.26
CA ILE A 2 4.65 -4.68 -4.63
C ILE A 2 5.87 -5.15 -5.44
N LYS A 3 5.83 -6.32 -6.10
CA LYS A 3 6.92 -6.79 -6.97
C LYS A 3 7.29 -5.81 -8.11
N LYS A 4 6.34 -4.97 -8.56
CA LYS A 4 6.57 -3.95 -9.60
C LYS A 4 7.56 -2.87 -9.16
N ILE A 5 7.67 -2.62 -7.85
CA ILE A 5 8.59 -1.62 -7.27
C ILE A 5 9.78 -2.25 -6.54
N ASN A 6 9.69 -3.53 -6.17
CA ASN A 6 10.79 -4.28 -5.56
C ASN A 6 11.23 -5.44 -6.48
N THR A 7 12.10 -5.13 -7.43
CA THR A 7 12.56 -6.08 -8.46
C THR A 7 13.63 -7.04 -7.97
N THR A 8 14.36 -6.69 -6.90
CA THR A 8 15.51 -7.45 -6.38
C THR A 8 15.13 -8.55 -5.39
N THR A 9 14.08 -8.36 -4.59
CA THR A 9 13.66 -9.34 -3.58
C THR A 9 12.86 -10.48 -4.21
N SER A 10 13.10 -11.73 -3.79
CA SER A 10 12.33 -12.87 -4.30
C SER A 10 10.84 -12.74 -3.99
N THR A 11 9.99 -13.25 -4.88
CA THR A 11 8.53 -13.18 -4.70
C THR A 11 8.07 -13.90 -3.44
N ASN A 12 8.72 -15.01 -3.08
CA ASN A 12 8.40 -15.77 -1.87
C ASN A 12 8.65 -14.95 -0.61
N LEU A 13 9.82 -14.32 -0.50
CA LEU A 13 10.16 -13.49 0.65
C LEU A 13 9.29 -12.23 0.74
N LEU A 14 8.93 -11.63 -0.40
CA LEU A 14 7.96 -10.53 -0.41
C LEU A 14 6.58 -10.97 0.09
N LYS A 15 6.10 -12.14 -0.35
CA LYS A 15 4.82 -12.68 0.08
C LYS A 15 4.80 -12.94 1.59
N GLU A 16 5.85 -13.58 2.10
CA GLU A 16 6.02 -13.85 3.53
C GLU A 16 5.94 -12.56 4.36
N ARG A 17 6.74 -11.55 4.00
CA ARG A 17 6.76 -10.26 4.71
C ARG A 17 5.42 -9.51 4.66
N VAL A 18 4.74 -9.51 3.50
CA VAL A 18 3.43 -8.86 3.36
C VAL A 18 2.36 -9.56 4.19
N LEU A 19 2.39 -10.89 4.24
CA LEU A 19 1.48 -11.67 5.08
C LEU A 19 1.76 -11.43 6.56
N GLU A 20 3.02 -11.32 6.96
CA GLU A 20 3.40 -10.94 8.32
C GLU A 20 2.90 -9.53 8.66
N MET A 21 3.16 -8.54 7.81
CA MET A 21 2.70 -7.16 7.98
C MET A 21 1.18 -7.07 8.15
N ALA A 22 0.42 -7.90 7.42
CA ALA A 22 -1.04 -7.95 7.53
C ALA A 22 -1.55 -8.44 8.91
N THR A 23 -0.68 -9.00 9.76
CA THR A 23 -1.02 -9.37 11.14
C THR A 23 -0.86 -8.22 12.13
N TYR A 24 -0.20 -7.13 11.74
CA TYR A 24 0.08 -6.02 12.64
C TYR A 24 -1.15 -5.14 12.80
N ASN A 25 -1.50 -4.82 14.04
CA ASN A 25 -2.62 -3.91 14.36
C ASN A 25 -2.35 -2.44 13.98
N THR A 26 -1.12 -2.12 13.59
CA THR A 26 -0.67 -0.79 13.15
C THR A 26 -0.52 -0.72 11.63
N TYR A 27 -0.91 -1.74 10.89
CA TYR A 27 -0.80 -1.76 9.44
C TYR A 27 -2.12 -2.06 8.77
N GLU A 28 -2.47 -1.26 7.76
CA GLU A 28 -3.55 -1.56 6.83
C GLU A 28 -3.03 -1.45 5.39
N CYS A 29 -3.68 -2.14 4.47
CA CYS A 29 -3.39 -2.04 3.05
C CYS A 29 -4.68 -1.74 2.29
N VAL A 30 -4.77 -0.52 1.76
CA VAL A 30 -5.92 -0.06 0.98
C VAL A 30 -5.68 -0.32 -0.50
N ASN A 31 -6.76 -0.61 -1.22
CA ASN A 31 -6.73 -1.11 -2.58
C ASN A 31 -7.71 -0.33 -3.45
N ILE A 32 -7.39 -0.16 -4.74
CA ILE A 32 -8.31 0.34 -5.75
C ILE A 32 -8.57 -0.78 -6.74
N PHE A 33 -9.86 -1.02 -7.00
CA PHE A 33 -10.33 -2.01 -7.95
C PHE A 33 -11.03 -1.35 -9.14
N ASP A 34 -10.80 -1.92 -10.32
CA ASP A 34 -11.61 -1.71 -11.52
C ASP A 34 -12.35 -3.04 -11.76
N ASP A 35 -13.63 -3.08 -11.41
CA ASP A 35 -14.39 -4.32 -11.20
C ASP A 35 -13.66 -5.32 -10.27
N ASN A 36 -13.19 -6.44 -10.81
CA ASN A 36 -12.45 -7.47 -10.07
C ASN A 36 -10.93 -7.33 -10.22
N LEU A 37 -10.45 -6.31 -10.94
CA LEU A 37 -9.03 -6.11 -11.21
C LEU A 37 -8.42 -5.18 -10.16
N LEU A 38 -7.41 -5.66 -9.43
CA LEU A 38 -6.61 -4.83 -8.53
C LEU A 38 -5.71 -3.88 -9.34
N ILE A 39 -6.06 -2.59 -9.35
CA ILE A 39 -5.36 -1.56 -10.14
C ILE A 39 -4.54 -0.59 -9.29
N GLY A 40 -4.72 -0.57 -7.97
CA GLY A 40 -3.91 0.26 -7.09
C GLY A 40 -3.78 -0.31 -5.68
N ILE A 41 -2.67 0.01 -5.01
CA ILE A 41 -2.49 -0.26 -3.57
C ILE A 41 -1.79 0.90 -2.86
N SER A 42 -2.01 1.01 -1.54
CA SER A 42 -1.17 1.75 -0.61
C SER A 42 -1.16 1.05 0.74
N GLY A 43 0.01 0.88 1.34
CA GLY A 43 0.14 0.55 2.76
C GLY A 43 -0.11 1.78 3.62
N LEU A 44 -0.63 1.59 4.82
CA LEU A 44 -0.88 2.61 5.83
C LEU A 44 -0.30 2.15 7.15
N TRP A 45 0.67 2.90 7.67
CA TRP A 45 1.30 2.63 8.96
C TRP A 45 0.79 3.60 10.02
N TYR A 46 0.14 3.08 11.05
CA TYR A 46 -0.39 3.85 12.16
C TYR A 46 0.60 3.92 13.31
N SER A 47 0.86 5.12 13.81
CA SER A 47 1.81 5.35 14.90
C SER A 47 1.28 6.38 15.89
N MET A 48 1.70 6.28 17.15
CA MET A 48 1.49 7.30 18.17
C MET A 48 2.78 8.13 18.29
N ARG A 49 2.67 9.45 18.13
CA ARG A 49 3.77 10.40 18.26
C ARG A 49 3.50 11.30 19.45
N HIS A 50 4.45 11.38 20.38
CA HIS A 50 4.31 12.16 21.62
C HIS A 50 3.97 13.64 21.40
N TYR A 51 4.31 14.19 20.23
CA TYR A 51 4.13 15.61 19.90
C TYR A 51 2.90 15.92 19.04
N LEU A 52 2.21 14.92 18.47
CA LEU A 52 1.05 15.16 17.61
C LEU A 52 -0.09 14.12 17.72
N GLY A 53 0.05 13.14 18.60
CA GLY A 53 -0.94 12.08 18.78
C GLY A 53 -0.83 10.99 17.71
N LYS A 54 -1.98 10.47 17.26
CA LYS A 54 -2.02 9.44 16.23
C LYS A 54 -1.67 10.03 14.86
N SER A 55 -0.80 9.34 14.12
CA SER A 55 -0.51 9.61 12.72
C SER A 55 -0.67 8.36 11.87
N VAL A 56 -0.89 8.56 10.58
CA VAL A 56 -0.83 7.53 9.56
C VAL A 56 0.21 7.91 8.51
N GLU A 57 1.02 6.95 8.11
CA GLU A 57 2.05 7.10 7.07
C GLU A 57 1.69 6.21 5.88
N PRO A 58 1.32 6.81 4.74
CA PRO A 58 1.12 6.05 3.50
C PRO A 58 2.47 5.59 2.96
N ASP A 59 2.53 4.33 2.56
CA ASP A 59 3.72 3.69 2.01
C ASP A 59 3.36 2.88 0.76
N HIS A 60 4.31 2.71 -0.16
CA HIS A 60 4.14 1.90 -1.38
C HIS A 60 2.89 2.27 -2.22
N VAL A 61 2.59 3.56 -2.37
CA VAL A 61 1.50 4.07 -3.22
C VAL A 61 1.77 3.70 -4.68
N ILE A 62 1.00 2.76 -5.22
CA ILE A 62 1.19 2.23 -6.57
C ILE A 62 -0.14 2.22 -7.30
N ILE A 63 -0.18 2.84 -8.48
CA ILE A 63 -1.23 2.65 -9.48
C ILE A 63 -0.65 1.86 -10.66
N ASP A 64 -1.44 0.95 -11.22
CA ASP A 64 -1.08 0.22 -12.43
C ASP A 64 -0.78 1.19 -13.58
N LYS A 65 0.26 0.90 -14.36
CA LYS A 65 0.76 1.82 -15.40
C LYS A 65 -0.34 2.24 -16.39
N LYS A 66 -1.29 1.34 -16.71
CA LYS A 66 -2.39 1.62 -17.64
C LYS A 66 -3.43 2.62 -17.10
N TYR A 67 -3.46 2.80 -15.78
CA TYR A 67 -4.45 3.61 -15.05
C TYR A 67 -3.83 4.89 -14.45
N ARG A 68 -2.61 5.24 -14.83
CA ARG A 68 -1.94 6.49 -14.40
C ARG A 68 -2.36 7.68 -15.26
N GLY A 69 -2.19 8.88 -14.74
CA GLY A 69 -2.53 10.14 -15.44
C GLY A 69 -3.99 10.57 -15.34
N ILE A 70 -4.82 9.79 -14.63
CA ILE A 70 -6.26 10.06 -14.44
C ILE A 70 -6.64 10.29 -12.96
N ASN A 71 -5.70 10.80 -12.15
CA ASN A 71 -5.89 11.17 -10.75
C ASN A 71 -6.32 10.06 -9.76
N LEU A 72 -6.35 8.79 -10.15
CA LEU A 72 -6.73 7.69 -9.23
C LEU A 72 -5.89 7.60 -7.96
N GLY A 73 -4.64 8.04 -7.97
CA GLY A 73 -3.80 8.07 -6.76
C GLY A 73 -4.33 9.01 -5.67
N LYS A 74 -5.16 10.00 -6.01
CA LYS A 74 -5.78 10.90 -5.03
C LYS A 74 -6.81 10.19 -4.17
N LEU A 75 -7.46 9.15 -4.69
CA LEU A 75 -8.47 8.36 -3.96
C LEU A 75 -7.93 7.69 -2.69
N PHE A 76 -6.61 7.52 -2.56
CA PHE A 76 -6.01 7.01 -1.33
C PHE A 76 -5.98 8.03 -0.18
N PHE A 77 -6.25 9.30 -0.47
CA PHE A 77 -6.08 10.44 0.45
C PHE A 77 -7.33 11.30 0.58
N GLU A 78 -8.45 10.82 0.06
CA GLU A 78 -9.80 11.41 0.20
C GLU A 78 -10.59 10.63 1.25
#